data_AF-A0A4R4XA05-F1
#
_entry.id   AF-A0A4R4XA05-F1
#
_cell.length_a   1.000
_cell.length_b   1.000
_cell.length_c   1.000
_cell.angle_alpha   90.00
_cell.angle_beta   90.00
_cell.angle_gamma   90.00
#
_symmetry.space_group_name_H-M   'P 1'
#
loop_
_entity.id
_entity.type
_entity.pdbx_description
1 polymer ?
#
loop_
_entity_poly.entity_id
_entity_poly.type
_entity_poly.pdbx_seq_one_letter_code
_entity_poly.pdbx_strand_id
1 'polypeptide(L)'
;MTPPEPAKSLAELLEDFPDFACRYDPCLRAPWEATRKEFGGPAGGGYIVMRAETAPGLRDLIDGALQMEAQRAAEGAARAVGTGTSGRCVR
;
A
#
# COMPACT_ATOMS: atom_id res chain seq x y z
N MET A 1 -2.48 6.60 -29.16
CA MET A 1 -2.92 5.74 -28.04
C MET A 1 -4.13 6.40 -27.42
N THR A 2 -5.32 5.85 -27.63
CA THR A 2 -6.52 6.28 -26.92
C THR A 2 -6.33 5.90 -25.45
N PRO A 3 -6.52 6.82 -24.48
CA PRO A 3 -6.43 6.45 -23.08
C PRO A 3 -7.44 5.32 -22.80
N PRO A 4 -7.07 4.29 -22.03
CA PRO A 4 -8.01 3.25 -21.63
C PRO A 4 -9.20 3.90 -20.92
N GLU A 5 -10.40 3.37 -21.18
CA GLU A 5 -11.61 3.87 -20.50
C GLU A 5 -11.41 3.77 -18.97
N PRO A 6 -11.78 4.81 -18.21
CA PRO A 6 -11.54 4.84 -16.77
C PRO A 6 -12.17 3.64 -16.05
N ALA A 7 -13.28 3.11 -16.56
CA ALA A 7 -13.90 1.89 -16.05
C ALA A 7 -12.98 0.66 -16.14
N LYS A 8 -12.25 0.50 -17.25
CA LYS A 8 -11.32 -0.62 -17.44
C LYS A 8 -10.12 -0.51 -16.49
N SER A 9 -9.51 0.68 -16.44
CA SER A 9 -8.35 0.89 -15.56
C SER A 9 -8.72 0.74 -14.08
N LEU A 10 -9.94 1.13 -13.71
CA LEU A 10 -10.46 0.94 -12.35
C LEU A 10 -10.67 -0.55 -12.03
N ALA A 11 -11.23 -1.34 -12.96
CA ALA A 11 -11.38 -2.77 -12.79
C ALA A 11 -10.02 -3.45 -12.60
N GLU A 12 -9.03 -3.10 -13.44
CA GLU A 12 -7.66 -3.63 -13.34
C GLU A 12 -7.02 -3.29 -11.98
N LEU A 13 -7.22 -2.07 -11.45
CA LEU A 13 -6.72 -1.67 -10.13
C LEU A 13 -7.38 -2.46 -8.99
N LEU A 14 -8.69 -2.73 -9.09
CA LEU A 14 -9.42 -3.49 -8.07
C LEU A 14 -9.07 -4.99 -8.09
N GLU A 15 -8.74 -5.53 -9.26
CA GLU A 15 -8.25 -6.92 -9.39
C GLU A 15 -6.84 -7.08 -8.84
N ASP A 16 -5.95 -6.11 -9.10
CA ASP A 16 -4.55 -6.15 -8.65
C ASP A 16 -4.40 -5.85 -7.14
N PHE A 17 -5.25 -4.97 -6.61
CA PHE A 17 -5.19 -4.49 -5.23
C PHE A 17 -6.53 -4.64 -4.50
N PRO A 18 -6.98 -5.87 -4.20
CA PRO A 18 -8.29 -6.12 -3.60
C PRO A 18 -8.45 -5.52 -2.18
N ASP A 19 -7.33 -5.28 -1.48
CA ASP A 19 -7.29 -4.61 -0.17
C ASP A 19 -7.53 -3.10 -0.23
N PHE A 20 -7.51 -2.50 -1.43
CA PHE A 20 -7.68 -1.06 -1.65
C PHE A 20 -9.03 -0.77 -2.29
N ALA A 21 -9.74 0.21 -1.74
CA ALA A 21 -10.89 0.82 -2.38
C ALA A 21 -10.40 1.89 -3.36
N CYS A 22 -10.48 1.60 -4.65
CA CYS A 22 -10.14 2.53 -5.73
C CYS A 22 -11.40 3.24 -6.26
N ARG A 23 -11.27 4.52 -6.63
CA ARG A 23 -12.31 5.29 -7.32
C ARG A 23 -11.72 6.28 -8.33
N TYR A 24 -12.55 6.63 -9.32
CA TYR A 24 -12.26 7.68 -10.29
C TYR A 24 -13.30 8.81 -10.17
N ASP A 25 -12.83 10.03 -9.95
CA ASP A 25 -13.65 11.25 -9.88
C ASP A 25 -13.04 12.35 -10.77
N PRO A 26 -13.59 12.60 -11.97
CA PRO A 26 -13.02 13.54 -12.94
C PRO A 26 -13.10 15.01 -12.49
N CYS A 27 -13.85 15.32 -11.43
CA CYS A 27 -13.96 16.69 -10.91
C CYS A 27 -12.79 17.06 -9.99
N LEU A 28 -11.96 16.09 -9.59
CA LEU A 28 -10.79 16.32 -8.76
C LEU A 28 -9.55 16.62 -9.60
N ARG A 29 -8.64 17.43 -9.06
CA ARG A 29 -7.31 17.69 -9.67
C ARG A 29 -6.50 16.41 -9.87
N ALA A 30 -6.66 15.45 -8.96
CA ALA A 30 -6.10 14.11 -9.06
C ALA A 30 -7.29 13.14 -9.04
N PRO A 31 -7.81 12.75 -10.23
CA PRO A 31 -9.09 12.06 -10.32
C PRO A 31 -9.04 10.60 -9.86
N TRP A 32 -7.85 10.01 -9.73
CA TRP A 32 -7.69 8.65 -9.23
C TRP A 32 -7.40 8.67 -7.74
N GLU A 33 -8.16 7.93 -6.95
CA GLU A 33 -7.96 7.78 -5.51
C GLU A 33 -7.99 6.32 -5.09
N ALA A 34 -7.07 5.91 -4.21
CA ALA A 34 -7.08 4.63 -3.53
C ALA A 34 -7.06 4.83 -2.01
N THR A 35 -7.86 4.04 -1.30
CA THR A 35 -7.96 4.09 0.16
C THR A 35 -7.89 2.70 0.77
N ARG A 36 -7.20 2.55 1.90
CA ARG A 36 -7.14 1.28 2.66
C ARG A 36 -7.22 1.57 4.15
N LYS A 37 -8.06 0.80 4.86
CA LYS A 37 -8.40 1.04 6.27
C LYS A 37 -7.39 0.48 7.26
N GLU A 38 -6.67 -0.58 6.87
CA GLU A 38 -5.76 -1.32 7.74
C GLU A 38 -4.31 -1.25 7.22
N PHE A 39 -3.77 -0.04 7.08
CA PHE A 39 -2.35 0.12 6.75
C PHE A 39 -1.50 -0.04 8.02
N GLY A 40 -0.60 -1.03 8.03
CA GLY A 40 0.18 -1.50 9.17
C GLY A 40 1.26 -0.52 9.63
N GLY A 41 0.86 0.62 10.19
CA GLY A 41 1.73 1.54 10.91
C GLY A 41 1.96 1.12 12.38
N PRO A 42 3.07 1.54 13.02
CA PRO A 42 3.51 1.08 14.35
C PRO A 42 2.62 1.47 15.55
N ALA A 43 1.42 2.01 15.36
CA ALA A 43 0.56 2.50 16.44
C ALA A 43 -0.96 2.24 16.25
N GLY A 44 -1.33 1.14 15.59
CA GLY A 44 -2.74 0.79 15.32
C GLY A 44 -3.15 1.24 13.92
N GLY A 45 -3.70 0.30 13.14
CA GLY A 45 -3.95 0.40 11.69
C GLY A 45 -4.40 1.79 11.23
N GLY A 46 -3.56 2.42 10.42
CA GLY A 46 -3.82 3.74 9.86
C GLY A 46 -4.70 3.65 8.62
N TYR A 47 -5.49 4.70 8.41
CA TYR A 47 -6.18 4.92 7.13
C TYR A 47 -5.21 5.59 6.16
N ILE A 48 -4.94 4.96 5.02
CA ILE A 48 -4.14 5.56 3.94
C ILE A 48 -5.05 6.04 2.81
N VAL A 49 -4.76 7.22 2.29
CA VAL A 49 -5.38 7.80 1.09
C VAL A 49 -4.27 8.19 0.13
N MET A 50 -4.33 7.69 -1.09
CA MET A 50 -3.42 8.02 -2.17
C MET A 50 -4.21 8.58 -3.34
N ARG A 51 -3.65 9.60 -4.01
CA ARG A 51 -4.28 10.25 -5.16
C ARG A 51 -3.27 10.42 -6.28
N ALA A 52 -3.72 10.23 -7.52
CA ALA A 52 -2.90 10.43 -8.70
C ALA A 52 -3.68 11.05 -9.87
N GLU A 53 -2.95 11.67 -10.78
CA GLU A 53 -3.50 12.23 -12.02
C GLU A 53 -3.88 11.13 -13.02
N THR A 54 -3.25 9.96 -12.92
CA THR A 54 -3.43 8.84 -13.85
C THR A 54 -3.54 7.51 -13.10
N ALA A 55 -4.23 6.52 -13.69
CA ALA A 55 -4.33 5.18 -13.11
C ALA A 55 -2.95 4.49 -12.92
N PRO A 56 -2.00 4.56 -13.88
CA PRO A 56 -0.66 4.03 -13.67
C PRO A 56 0.07 4.72 -12.51
N GLY A 57 -0.09 6.05 -12.37
CA GLY A 57 0.49 6.77 -11.25
C GLY A 57 -0.11 6.34 -9.90
N LEU A 58 -1.41 6.02 -9.85
CA LEU A 58 -2.02 5.48 -8.63
C LEU A 58 -1.49 4.09 -8.30
N ARG A 59 -1.29 3.24 -9.31
CA ARG A 59 -0.69 1.91 -9.18
C ARG A 59 0.72 1.98 -8.56
N ASP A 60 1.59 2.81 -9.11
CA ASP A 60 2.94 3.03 -8.57
C ASP A 60 2.93 3.46 -7.09
N LEU A 61 1.97 4.31 -6.70
CA LEU A 61 1.81 4.72 -5.30
C LEU A 61 1.39 3.55 -4.40
N ILE A 62 0.46 2.70 -4.86
CA ILE A 62 0.01 1.53 -4.11
C ILE A 62 1.17 0.52 -3.96
N ASP A 63 1.88 0.22 -5.04
CA ASP A 63 3.05 -0.66 -5.03
C ASP A 63 4.13 -0.15 -4.07
N GLY A 64 4.45 1.15 -4.12
CA GLY A 64 5.41 1.77 -3.21
C GLY A 64 4.97 1.66 -1.75
N ALA A 65 3.69 1.86 -1.46
CA ALA A 65 3.14 1.73 -0.11
C ALA A 65 3.25 0.29 0.41
N LEU A 66 2.94 -0.71 -0.42
CA LEU A 66 3.07 -2.12 -0.08
C LEU A 66 4.53 -2.53 0.16
N GLN A 67 5.46 -2.04 -0.66
CA GLN A 67 6.89 -2.30 -0.47
C GLN A 67 7.39 -1.72 0.86
N MET A 68 6.97 -0.50 1.21
CA MET A 68 7.32 0.11 2.50
C MET A 68 6.75 -0.68 3.68
N GLU A 69 5.52 -1.19 3.57
CA GLU A 69 4.89 -2.03 4.59
C GLU A 69 5.65 -3.36 4.76
N ALA A 70 5.97 -4.03 3.65
CA ALA A 70 6.74 -5.27 3.65
C ALA A 70 8.14 -5.07 4.25
N GLN A 71 8.83 -3.96 3.91
CA GLN A 71 10.14 -3.64 4.48
C GLN A 71 10.04 -3.45 6.00
N ARG A 72 9.05 -2.70 6.48
CA ARG A 72 8.85 -2.50 7.92
C ARG A 72 8.54 -3.81 8.65
N ALA A 73 7.73 -4.67 8.06
CA ALA A 73 7.43 -5.99 8.63
C ALA A 73 8.71 -6.84 8.72
N ALA A 74 9.56 -6.82 7.69
CA ALA A 74 10.84 -7.52 7.69
C ALA A 74 11.81 -6.96 8.75
N GLU A 75 11.93 -5.62 8.87
CA GLU A 75 12.76 -4.98 9.90
C GLU A 75 12.26 -5.26 11.32
N GLY A 76 10.94 -5.26 11.53
CA GLY A 76 10.32 -5.62 12.80
C GLY A 76 10.60 -7.08 13.19
N ALA A 77 10.46 -8.01 12.23
CA ALA A 77 10.79 -9.41 12.45
C ALA A 77 12.28 -9.61 12.76
N ALA A 78 13.18 -8.93 12.02
CA ALA A 78 14.62 -8.99 12.27
C ALA A 78 15.00 -8.49 13.68
N ARG A 79 14.37 -7.40 14.15
CA ARG A 79 14.58 -6.89 15.52
C ARG A 79 14.08 -7.86 16.58
N ALA A 80 12.93 -8.52 16.36
CA ALA A 80 12.40 -9.51 17.30
C ALA A 80 13.30 -10.76 17.43
N VAL A 81 13.99 -11.13 16.34
CA VAL A 81 14.94 -12.27 16.34
C VAL A 81 16.27 -11.89 17.01
N GLY A 82 16.73 -10.64 16.85
CA GLY A 82 17.98 -10.14 17.45
C GLY A 82 17.98 -10.10 18.98
N THR A 83 16.83 -9.95 19.62
CA THR A 83 16.68 -9.98 21.09
C THR A 83 16.54 -11.40 21.67
N GLY A 84 16.36 -12.43 20.83
CA GLY A 84 16.19 -13.83 21.28
C GLY A 84 17.48 -14.61 21.52
N THR A 85 18.66 -14.08 21.16
CA THR A 85 19.95 -14.79 21.25
C THR A 85 20.89 -14.22 22.33
N SER A 86 20.36 -13.49 23.32
CA SER A 86 21.14 -13.06 24.49
C SER A 86 20.66 -13.78 25.76
N GLY A 87 20.58 -15.10 25.68
CA GLY A 87 19.96 -15.93 26.72
C GLY A 87 20.48 -17.36 26.76
N ARG A 88 21.77 -17.61 26.50
CA ARG A 88 22.40 -18.87 26.89
C ARG A 88 23.93 -18.83 26.82
N CYS A 89 24.55 -18.45 27.94
CA CYS A 89 25.78 -19.10 28.37
C CYS A 89 25.56 -19.57 29.80
N VAL A 90 25.15 -20.83 29.93
CA VAL A 90 25.26 -21.61 31.16
C VAL A 90 26.71 -22.10 31.26
N ARG A 91 27.40 -21.76 32.35
CA ARG A 91 28.02 -22.70 33.31
C ARG A 91 28.98 -21.98 34.23
#